data_AF-A0A3P9H7A7-F1
#
_entry.id   AF-A0A3P9H7A7-F1
#
_cell.length_a   1.000
_cell.length_b   1.000
_cell.length_c   1.000
_cell.angle_alpha   90.00
_cell.angle_beta   90.00
_cell.angle_gamma   90.00
#
_symmetry.space_group_name_H-M   'P 1'
#
loop_
_entity.id
_entity.type
_entity.pdbx_description
1 polymer ?
#
loop_
_entity_poly.entity_id
_entity_poly.type
_entity_poly.pdbx_seq_one_letter_code
_entity_poly.pdbx_strand_id
1 'polypeptide(L)'
;MLIGPVYFKCLFFWGWRAPPLHGCVALSLLSRVFLSFSVCQVPIAEGKSVQQTVDVLQKKLEQLGSVKQGSFCVDCETYHATGNVGGQPSKLLYVMHNSETPLSCMALFEGGPYLVADANFDVLMSKLKSHFQNAKGHKVESRGSRYRYCDFLIKVGTVTMSSSARGISVEVEYCPCVVPGDCWNLMKEFMQSFLGTSVPELPSVFAAKPEGLFAAADCVDTMTQYLELFNKLRKLQIPGSNVR
;
A
#
# COMPACT_ATOMS: atom_id res chain seq x y z
N MET A 1 -2.42 -27.69 -11.37
CA MET A 1 -0.99 -27.92 -11.73
C MET A 1 -0.65 -27.06 -12.95
N LEU A 2 -0.41 -25.76 -12.74
CA LEU A 2 -0.04 -24.77 -13.77
C LEU A 2 0.83 -23.69 -13.12
N ILE A 3 2.00 -24.07 -12.56
CA ILE A 3 2.99 -23.15 -11.98
C ILE A 3 4.31 -23.21 -12.79
N GLY A 4 4.29 -23.85 -13.97
CA GLY A 4 5.50 -24.26 -14.70
C GLY A 4 6.28 -23.15 -15.42
N PRO A 5 5.65 -22.24 -16.20
CA PRO A 5 6.43 -21.38 -17.11
C PRO A 5 6.93 -20.07 -16.48
N VAL A 6 6.24 -19.52 -15.47
CA VAL A 6 6.63 -18.23 -14.84
C VAL A 6 7.80 -18.41 -13.86
N TYR A 7 7.77 -19.49 -13.06
CA TYR A 7 8.86 -19.83 -12.13
C TYR A 7 10.19 -20.06 -12.85
N PHE A 8 10.16 -20.64 -14.06
CA PHE A 8 11.36 -20.96 -14.84
C PHE A 8 12.06 -19.72 -15.41
N LYS A 9 11.32 -18.66 -15.74
CA LYS A 9 11.90 -17.42 -16.28
C LYS A 9 12.68 -16.62 -15.23
N CYS A 10 12.22 -16.58 -13.97
CA CYS A 10 12.93 -15.89 -12.89
C CYS A 10 14.24 -16.60 -12.50
N LEU A 11 14.27 -17.94 -12.54
CA LEU A 11 15.46 -18.75 -12.24
C LEU A 11 16.56 -18.62 -13.30
N PHE A 12 16.21 -18.36 -14.58
CA PHE A 12 17.18 -18.32 -15.67
C PHE A 12 17.94 -17.00 -15.80
N PHE A 13 17.47 -15.91 -15.18
CA PHE A 13 18.14 -14.60 -15.28
C PHE A 13 19.42 -14.50 -14.43
N TRP A 14 19.63 -15.44 -13.50
CA TRP A 14 20.85 -15.54 -12.68
C TRP A 14 21.36 -16.98 -12.77
N GLY A 15 22.42 -17.21 -13.56
CA GLY A 15 23.00 -18.54 -13.84
C GLY A 15 23.48 -19.30 -12.59
N TRP A 16 22.55 -19.85 -11.82
CA TRP A 16 22.82 -20.56 -10.57
C TRP A 16 22.61 -22.06 -10.76
N ARG A 17 23.69 -22.85 -10.68
CA ARG A 17 23.60 -24.31 -10.53
C ARG A 17 23.05 -24.63 -9.15
N ALA A 18 21.93 -25.34 -9.10
CA ALA A 18 21.30 -25.78 -7.86
C ALA A 18 22.25 -26.66 -7.02
N PRO A 19 22.48 -26.37 -5.72
CA PRO A 19 23.01 -27.35 -4.78
C PRO A 19 21.86 -28.24 -4.23
N PRO A 20 22.18 -29.44 -3.71
CA PRO A 20 21.19 -30.43 -3.36
C PRO A 20 20.35 -30.04 -2.15
N LEU A 21 19.14 -30.61 -2.14
CA LEU A 21 18.03 -30.43 -1.21
C LEU A 21 18.43 -30.61 0.25
N HIS A 22 18.82 -29.54 0.95
CA HIS A 22 18.60 -29.33 2.40
C HIS A 22 19.08 -27.91 2.76
N GLY A 23 18.26 -26.89 2.49
CA GLY A 23 18.65 -25.52 2.85
C GLY A 23 17.80 -24.40 2.25
N CYS A 24 16.48 -24.57 2.09
CA CYS A 24 15.62 -23.54 1.49
C CYS A 24 15.29 -22.37 2.44
N VAL A 25 15.65 -22.46 3.73
CA VAL A 25 15.28 -21.44 4.74
C VAL A 25 16.33 -20.33 4.86
N ALA A 26 17.60 -20.60 4.51
CA ALA A 26 18.73 -19.71 4.78
C ALA A 26 18.91 -18.56 3.77
N LEU A 27 18.31 -18.63 2.57
CA LEU A 27 18.38 -17.54 1.58
C LEU A 27 17.34 -16.42 1.80
N SER A 28 16.43 -16.59 2.78
CA SER A 28 15.38 -15.61 3.07
C SER A 28 15.86 -14.34 3.78
N LEU A 29 17.10 -14.33 4.28
CA LEU A 29 17.65 -13.25 5.12
C LEU A 29 18.59 -12.29 4.39
N LEU A 30 19.14 -12.63 3.22
CA LEU A 30 20.16 -11.82 2.53
C LEU A 30 19.71 -11.12 1.25
N SER A 31 18.45 -11.29 0.83
CA SER A 31 17.93 -10.66 -0.39
C SER A 31 16.44 -10.36 -0.29
N ARG A 32 16.04 -9.48 0.65
CA ARG A 32 14.75 -8.75 0.60
C ARG A 32 14.75 -7.73 -0.54
N VAL A 33 15.04 -8.18 -1.76
CA VAL A 33 15.25 -7.32 -2.93
C VAL A 33 14.13 -7.49 -3.96
N PHE A 34 13.16 -8.39 -3.76
CA PHE A 34 12.18 -8.76 -4.79
C PHE A 34 10.72 -8.55 -4.41
N LEU A 35 10.17 -7.34 -4.48
CA LEU A 35 8.79 -7.11 -4.05
C LEU A 35 7.99 -6.32 -5.09
N SER A 36 6.85 -6.86 -5.53
CA SER A 36 5.81 -6.14 -6.28
C SER A 36 4.55 -5.99 -5.42
N PHE A 37 3.98 -4.78 -5.37
CA PHE A 37 2.87 -4.43 -4.45
C PHE A 37 1.66 -3.83 -5.16
N SER A 38 0.46 -4.21 -4.75
CA SER A 38 -0.78 -3.57 -5.19
C SER A 38 -1.63 -3.19 -3.99
N VAL A 39 -1.97 -1.91 -3.86
CA VAL A 39 -2.93 -1.40 -2.87
C VAL A 39 -4.22 -1.02 -3.59
N CYS A 40 -5.35 -1.59 -3.17
CA CYS A 40 -6.64 -1.29 -3.76
C CYS A 40 -7.76 -1.07 -2.74
N GLN A 41 -8.78 -0.33 -3.16
CA GLN A 41 -10.03 -0.18 -2.44
C GLN A 41 -10.92 -1.40 -2.70
N VAL A 42 -11.59 -1.93 -1.67
CA VAL A 42 -12.64 -2.94 -1.86
C VAL A 42 -14.02 -2.27 -1.76
N PRO A 43 -14.93 -2.50 -2.73
CA PRO A 43 -16.29 -1.99 -2.65
C PRO A 43 -17.05 -2.65 -1.50
N ILE A 44 -17.90 -1.87 -0.83
CA ILE A 44 -18.78 -2.36 0.22
C ILE A 44 -20.10 -2.74 -0.44
N ALA A 45 -20.50 -4.00 -0.33
CA ALA A 45 -21.77 -4.46 -0.87
C ALA A 45 -22.95 -3.79 -0.14
N GLU A 46 -24.05 -3.58 -0.86
CA GLU A 46 -25.27 -2.99 -0.28
C GLU A 46 -25.73 -3.76 0.97
N GLY A 47 -26.08 -3.01 2.02
CA GLY A 47 -26.53 -3.57 3.29
C GLY A 47 -25.42 -4.15 4.19
N LYS A 48 -24.15 -4.16 3.76
CA LYS A 48 -23.03 -4.58 4.60
C LYS A 48 -22.29 -3.40 5.22
N SER A 49 -21.79 -3.58 6.44
CA SER A 49 -20.85 -2.64 7.04
C SER A 49 -19.42 -2.87 6.54
N VAL A 50 -18.56 -1.87 6.74
CA VAL A 50 -17.11 -1.96 6.49
C VAL A 50 -16.53 -3.17 7.24
N GLN A 51 -16.84 -3.29 8.53
CA GLN A 51 -16.31 -4.36 9.38
C GLN A 51 -16.78 -5.74 8.92
N GLN A 52 -18.06 -5.90 8.58
CA GLN A 52 -18.58 -7.16 8.07
C GLN A 52 -17.87 -7.58 6.78
N THR A 53 -17.56 -6.63 5.91
CA THR A 53 -16.85 -6.91 4.66
C THR A 53 -15.39 -7.29 4.91
N VAL A 54 -14.71 -6.62 5.86
CA VAL A 54 -13.36 -6.99 6.32
C VAL A 54 -13.35 -8.42 6.88
N ASP A 55 -14.31 -8.77 7.74
CA ASP A 55 -14.40 -10.10 8.34
C ASP A 55 -14.62 -11.19 7.27
N VAL A 56 -15.43 -10.89 6.24
CA VAL A 56 -15.63 -11.81 5.11
C VAL A 56 -14.34 -12.02 4.33
N LEU A 57 -13.56 -10.96 4.06
CA LEU A 57 -12.29 -11.08 3.36
C LEU A 57 -11.27 -11.88 4.17
N GLN A 58 -11.17 -11.61 5.48
CA GLN A 58 -10.28 -12.34 6.38
C GLN A 58 -10.62 -13.83 6.42
N LYS A 59 -11.91 -14.18 6.55
CA LYS A 59 -12.37 -15.57 6.50
C LYS A 59 -12.04 -16.25 5.17
N LYS A 60 -12.22 -15.57 4.04
CA LYS A 60 -11.84 -16.12 2.72
C LYS A 60 -10.34 -16.40 2.64
N LEU A 61 -9.50 -15.49 3.14
CA LEU A 61 -8.05 -15.70 3.17
C LEU A 61 -7.67 -16.91 4.03
N GLU A 62 -8.29 -17.06 5.20
CA GLU A 62 -8.07 -18.20 6.10
C GLU A 62 -8.54 -19.53 5.45
N GLN A 63 -9.68 -19.52 4.74
CA GLN A 63 -10.17 -20.67 3.98
C GLN A 63 -9.25 -21.07 2.82
N LEU A 64 -8.56 -20.10 2.21
CA LEU A 64 -7.52 -20.36 1.20
C LEU A 64 -6.23 -20.95 1.82
N GLY A 65 -6.11 -20.99 3.16
CA GLY A 65 -4.93 -21.47 3.86
C GLY A 65 -3.93 -20.35 4.21
N SER A 66 -4.33 -19.09 4.12
CA SER A 66 -3.49 -17.97 4.56
C SER A 66 -3.38 -17.95 6.09
N VAL A 67 -2.18 -17.68 6.60
CA VAL A 67 -1.91 -17.62 8.04
C VAL A 67 -1.74 -16.17 8.47
N LYS A 68 -2.46 -15.76 9.51
CA LYS A 68 -2.32 -14.42 10.12
C LYS A 68 -0.94 -14.29 10.77
N GLN A 69 -0.19 -13.25 10.42
CA GLN A 69 1.16 -12.97 10.91
C GLN A 69 1.30 -11.67 11.71
N GLY A 70 0.21 -10.93 11.92
CA GLY A 70 0.22 -9.74 12.76
C GLY A 70 -0.79 -8.70 12.32
N SER A 71 -0.49 -7.44 12.61
CA SER A 71 -1.24 -6.26 12.22
C SER A 71 -0.35 -5.25 11.51
N PHE A 72 -0.97 -4.28 10.84
CA PHE A 72 -0.29 -3.17 10.20
C PHE A 72 -1.08 -1.87 10.41
N CYS A 73 -0.38 -0.75 10.29
CA CYS A 73 -0.93 0.60 10.26
C CYS A 73 -0.17 1.44 9.24
N VAL A 74 -0.90 2.06 8.32
CA VAL A 74 -0.39 3.14 7.47
C VAL A 74 -1.21 4.38 7.74
N ASP A 75 -0.58 5.46 8.19
CA ASP A 75 -1.26 6.73 8.41
C ASP A 75 -0.68 7.86 7.58
N CYS A 76 -1.53 8.83 7.28
CA CYS A 76 -1.19 10.02 6.49
C CYS A 76 -1.73 11.26 7.19
N GLU A 77 -0.81 12.15 7.52
CA GLU A 77 -1.08 13.50 7.96
C GLU A 77 -0.96 14.48 6.79
N THR A 78 -1.87 15.44 6.73
CA THR A 78 -1.93 16.42 5.64
C THR A 78 -1.65 17.81 6.19
N TYR A 79 -0.78 18.54 5.51
CA TYR A 79 -0.38 19.90 5.86
C TYR A 79 -0.63 20.83 4.67
N HIS A 80 -1.21 21.99 4.93
CA HIS A 80 -1.31 23.09 3.98
C HIS A 80 -0.02 23.90 4.00
N ALA A 81 0.64 24.04 2.85
CA ALA A 81 1.76 24.95 2.74
C ALA A 81 1.27 26.41 2.79
N THR A 82 1.83 27.21 3.69
CA THR A 82 1.57 28.65 3.80
C THR A 82 2.61 29.41 2.98
N GLY A 83 2.16 30.19 1.99
CA GLY A 83 3.09 30.97 1.16
C GLY A 83 2.61 31.32 -0.24
N ASN A 84 1.32 31.32 -0.53
CA ASN A 84 0.86 31.73 -1.87
C ASN A 84 0.89 33.25 -2.01
N VAL A 85 2.01 33.75 -2.51
CA VAL A 85 2.10 35.07 -3.14
C VAL A 85 1.40 34.94 -4.51
N GLY A 86 0.11 35.29 -4.60
CA GLY A 86 -0.60 35.39 -5.89
C GLY A 86 -1.86 34.54 -6.10
N GLY A 87 -2.63 34.22 -5.04
CA GLY A 87 -4.01 33.70 -5.20
C GLY A 87 -4.15 32.27 -5.74
N GLN A 88 -3.06 31.52 -5.88
CA GLN A 88 -3.10 30.09 -6.20
C GLN A 88 -3.71 29.27 -5.04
N PRO A 89 -4.18 28.04 -5.26
CA PRO A 89 -4.54 27.12 -4.18
C PRO A 89 -3.29 26.66 -3.41
N SER A 90 -3.38 26.54 -2.08
CA SER A 90 -2.26 26.06 -1.25
C SER A 90 -1.92 24.62 -1.60
N LYS A 91 -0.68 24.35 -2.00
CA LYS A 91 -0.22 22.97 -2.21
C LYS A 91 -0.22 22.18 -0.91
N LEU A 92 -0.50 20.89 -0.99
CA LEU A 92 -0.50 19.98 0.14
C LEU A 92 0.83 19.26 0.31
N LEU A 93 1.23 19.07 1.56
CA LEU A 93 2.29 18.16 1.99
C LEU A 93 1.65 16.99 2.74
N TYR A 94 1.93 15.77 2.30
CA TYR A 94 1.47 14.54 2.93
C TYR A 94 2.62 13.87 3.66
N VAL A 95 2.53 13.72 4.98
CA VAL A 95 3.50 12.97 5.77
C VAL A 95 2.89 11.62 6.11
N MET A 96 3.55 10.54 5.70
CA MET A 96 3.06 9.18 5.84
C MET A 96 3.99 8.31 6.66
N HIS A 97 3.38 7.44 7.46
CA HIS A 97 4.06 6.47 8.31
C HIS A 97 3.55 5.07 8.04
N ASN A 98 4.43 4.09 8.18
CA ASN A 98 4.11 2.68 8.06
C ASN A 98 4.70 1.94 9.26
N SER A 99 3.84 1.22 9.99
CA SER A 99 4.24 0.44 11.17
C SER A 99 5.29 -0.64 10.86
N GLU A 100 5.40 -1.09 9.61
CA GLU A 100 6.41 -2.07 9.19
C GLU A 100 7.79 -1.44 8.92
N THR A 101 7.85 -0.11 8.74
CA THR A 101 9.09 0.67 8.60
C THR A 101 9.09 1.83 9.61
N PRO A 102 9.04 1.54 10.93
CA PRO A 102 8.77 2.55 11.95
C PRO A 102 9.89 3.59 12.13
N LEU A 103 11.07 3.32 11.56
CA LEU A 103 12.22 4.24 11.62
C LEU A 103 12.21 5.30 10.51
N SER A 104 11.29 5.19 9.55
CA SER A 104 11.19 6.10 8.41
C SER A 104 9.77 6.66 8.25
N CYS A 105 9.68 7.92 7.88
CA CYS A 105 8.47 8.54 7.34
C CYS A 105 8.70 8.95 5.89
N MET A 106 7.61 9.15 5.16
CA MET A 106 7.67 9.66 3.80
C MET A 106 6.86 10.94 3.69
N ALA A 107 7.48 12.01 3.18
CA ALA A 107 6.77 13.25 2.89
C ALA A 107 6.64 13.46 1.37
N LEU A 108 5.42 13.69 0.88
CA LEU A 108 5.16 13.95 -0.53
C LEU A 108 4.56 15.33 -0.68
N PHE A 109 5.19 16.14 -1.52
CA PHE A 109 4.65 17.44 -1.88
C PHE A 109 3.81 17.34 -3.15
N GLU A 110 2.63 17.94 -3.14
CA GLU A 110 1.71 17.91 -4.28
C GLU A 110 2.34 18.51 -5.55
N GLY A 111 2.47 17.68 -6.58
CA GLY A 111 3.13 18.05 -7.84
C GLY A 111 4.62 18.38 -7.68
N GLY A 112 5.26 17.90 -6.61
CA GLY A 112 6.68 18.09 -6.33
C GLY A 112 7.39 16.80 -5.97
N PRO A 113 8.62 16.88 -5.43
CA PRO A 113 9.37 15.71 -5.02
C PRO A 113 8.78 15.06 -3.77
N TYR A 114 9.15 13.80 -3.56
CA TYR A 114 9.00 13.14 -2.28
C TYR A 114 10.34 13.11 -1.54
N LEU A 115 10.28 12.92 -0.22
CA LEU A 115 11.43 12.70 0.64
C LEU A 115 11.16 11.53 1.59
N VAL A 116 12.19 10.73 1.86
CA VAL A 116 12.19 9.74 2.93
C VAL A 116 13.07 10.31 4.04
N ALA A 117 12.53 10.37 5.24
CA ALA A 117 13.21 10.90 6.42
C ALA A 117 13.01 9.97 7.61
N ASP A 118 13.75 10.20 8.69
CA ASP A 118 13.56 9.48 9.94
C ASP A 118 12.34 10.02 10.74
N ALA A 119 12.04 9.38 11.86
CA ALA A 119 10.95 9.80 12.74
C ALA A 119 11.16 11.21 13.37
N ASN A 120 12.35 11.80 13.28
CA ASN A 120 12.58 13.17 13.76
C ASN A 120 11.94 14.22 12.83
N PHE A 121 11.51 13.82 11.63
CA PHE A 121 10.79 14.70 10.72
C PHE A 121 9.48 15.23 11.32
N ASP A 122 8.76 14.45 12.14
CA ASP A 122 7.56 14.93 12.83
C ASP A 122 7.89 16.07 13.81
N VAL A 123 9.04 15.96 14.49
CA VAL A 123 9.55 17.02 15.36
C VAL A 123 9.86 18.27 14.53
N LEU A 124 10.47 18.12 13.35
CA LEU A 124 10.71 19.23 12.43
C LEU A 124 9.38 19.88 11.97
N MET A 125 8.38 19.08 11.60
CA MET A 125 7.05 19.58 11.20
C MET A 125 6.38 20.39 12.32
N SER A 126 6.58 19.99 13.58
CA SER A 126 6.08 20.74 14.74
C SER A 126 6.72 22.13 14.89
N LYS A 127 7.95 22.32 14.38
CA LYS A 127 8.69 23.60 14.38
C LYS A 127 8.37 24.46 13.15
N LEU A 128 7.93 23.86 12.05
CA LEU A 128 7.62 24.53 10.78
C LEU A 128 6.14 24.98 10.67
N LYS A 129 5.41 25.13 11.78
CA LYS A 129 3.98 25.49 11.78
C LYS A 129 3.66 26.82 11.08
N SER A 130 4.63 27.74 10.96
CA SER A 130 4.50 28.99 10.20
C SER A 130 4.46 28.77 8.68
N HIS A 131 5.01 27.65 8.20
CA HIS A 131 5.14 27.25 6.79
C HIS A 131 4.22 26.09 6.40
N PHE A 132 3.83 25.26 7.36
CA PHE A 132 2.98 24.10 7.15
C PHE A 132 1.93 24.00 8.24
N GLN A 133 0.68 24.30 7.89
CA GLN A 133 -0.45 24.19 8.80
C GLN A 133 -1.07 22.80 8.71
N ASN A 134 -1.07 22.06 9.81
CA ASN A 134 -1.72 20.75 9.86
C ASN A 134 -3.23 20.88 9.61
N ALA A 135 -3.74 20.12 8.65
CA ALA A 135 -5.15 20.01 8.36
C ALA A 135 -5.81 19.14 9.44
N LYS A 136 -6.13 19.75 10.59
CA LYS A 136 -6.76 19.03 11.71
C LYS A 136 -8.02 18.30 11.24
N GLY A 137 -8.14 17.02 11.60
CA GLY A 137 -9.25 16.16 11.16
C GLY A 137 -9.08 15.53 9.76
N HIS A 138 -8.02 15.86 9.02
CA HIS A 138 -7.70 15.20 7.75
C HIS A 138 -6.75 14.01 7.88
N LYS A 139 -6.38 13.65 9.11
CA LYS A 139 -5.64 12.41 9.37
C LYS A 139 -6.48 11.23 8.90
N VAL A 140 -5.86 10.45 8.03
CA VAL A 140 -6.41 9.20 7.49
C VAL A 140 -5.47 8.09 7.90
N GLU A 141 -6.02 6.94 8.24
CA GLU A 141 -5.26 5.76 8.60
C GLU A 141 -5.89 4.53 7.99
N SER A 142 -5.06 3.56 7.66
CA SER A 142 -5.44 2.22 7.25
C SER A 142 -4.87 1.25 8.27
N ARG A 143 -5.74 0.59 9.05
CA ARG A 143 -5.32 -0.39 10.08
C ARG A 143 -5.98 -1.73 9.86
N GLY A 144 -5.23 -2.80 10.09
CA GLY A 144 -5.82 -4.13 10.02
C GLY A 144 -4.86 -5.28 10.21
N SER A 145 -5.23 -6.43 9.65
CA SER A 145 -4.53 -7.70 9.82
C SER A 145 -3.60 -7.99 8.64
N ARG A 146 -2.44 -8.59 8.94
CA ARG A 146 -1.44 -9.05 7.97
C ARG A 146 -1.46 -10.57 7.91
N TYR A 147 -1.44 -11.13 6.71
CA TYR A 147 -1.50 -12.55 6.38
C TYR A 147 -0.36 -12.95 5.45
N ARG A 148 0.02 -14.23 5.50
CA ARG A 148 0.97 -14.87 4.60
C ARG A 148 0.32 -16.07 3.93
N TYR A 149 0.46 -16.17 2.62
CA TYR A 149 0.06 -17.35 1.84
C TYR A 149 1.18 -17.68 0.85
N CYS A 150 1.91 -18.76 1.10
CA CYS A 150 3.11 -19.12 0.31
C CYS A 150 4.07 -17.93 0.16
N ASP A 151 4.18 -17.40 -1.06
CA ASP A 151 5.05 -16.30 -1.47
C ASP A 151 4.37 -14.92 -1.40
N PHE A 152 3.09 -14.88 -1.02
CA PHE A 152 2.30 -13.66 -0.93
C PHE A 152 2.23 -13.13 0.49
N LEU A 153 2.32 -11.81 0.60
CA LEU A 153 1.88 -11.07 1.78
C LEU A 153 0.58 -10.34 1.46
N ILE A 154 -0.38 -10.41 2.39
CA ILE A 154 -1.69 -9.81 2.23
C ILE A 154 -2.01 -8.97 3.46
N LYS A 155 -2.44 -7.73 3.26
CA LYS A 155 -2.91 -6.87 4.34
C LYS A 155 -4.33 -6.45 4.04
N VAL A 156 -5.24 -6.67 4.99
CA VAL A 156 -6.64 -6.26 4.89
C VAL A 156 -6.91 -5.27 6.01
N GLY A 157 -7.18 -4.02 5.63
CA GLY A 157 -7.34 -2.90 6.56
C GLY A 157 -8.65 -2.15 6.40
N THR A 158 -9.08 -1.56 7.50
CA THR A 158 -10.13 -0.54 7.51
C THR A 158 -9.46 0.82 7.37
N VAL A 159 -9.92 1.62 6.41
CA VAL A 159 -9.51 3.02 6.28
C VAL A 159 -10.42 3.88 7.14
N THR A 160 -9.86 4.61 8.09
CA THR A 160 -10.60 5.58 8.92
C THR A 160 -10.12 7.00 8.64
N MET A 161 -11.04 7.95 8.77
CA MET A 161 -10.77 9.39 8.70
C MET A 161 -11.51 10.08 9.82
N SER A 162 -10.82 10.87 10.65
CA SER A 162 -11.43 11.47 11.86
C SER A 162 -12.25 10.43 12.65
N SER A 163 -11.60 9.30 12.99
CA SER A 163 -12.19 8.16 13.71
C SER A 163 -13.42 7.49 13.09
N SER A 164 -13.82 7.88 11.88
CA SER A 164 -14.94 7.27 11.15
C SER A 164 -14.42 6.31 10.07
N ALA A 165 -14.92 5.08 10.02
CA ALA A 165 -14.60 4.14 8.95
C ALA A 165 -15.12 4.66 7.60
N ARG A 166 -14.23 4.77 6.61
CA ARG A 166 -14.54 5.30 5.27
C ARG A 166 -14.40 4.29 4.16
N GLY A 167 -13.63 3.22 4.38
CA GLY A 167 -13.42 2.22 3.34
C GLY A 167 -12.56 1.07 3.80
N ILE A 168 -12.18 0.23 2.83
CA ILE A 168 -11.37 -0.97 3.03
C ILE A 168 -10.17 -0.88 2.11
N SER A 169 -8.99 -1.13 2.65
CA SER A 169 -7.74 -1.28 1.92
C SER A 169 -7.37 -2.77 1.85
N VAL A 170 -6.90 -3.19 0.69
CA VAL A 170 -6.22 -4.47 0.50
C VAL A 170 -4.88 -4.20 -0.15
N GLU A 171 -3.80 -4.59 0.51
CA GLU A 171 -2.45 -4.62 -0.05
C GLU A 171 -2.06 -6.08 -0.32
N VAL A 172 -1.59 -6.37 -1.52
CA VAL A 172 -1.02 -7.67 -1.90
C VAL A 172 0.38 -7.48 -2.42
N GLU A 173 1.31 -8.23 -1.86
CA GLU A 173 2.72 -8.24 -2.23
C GLU A 173 3.12 -9.64 -2.68
N TYR A 174 3.83 -9.73 -3.80
CA TYR A 174 4.47 -10.95 -4.27
C TYR A 174 5.99 -10.84 -4.07
N CYS A 175 6.53 -11.61 -3.12
CA CYS A 175 7.92 -11.52 -2.67
C CYS A 175 9.02 -12.15 -3.56
N PRO A 176 8.72 -12.92 -4.63
CA PRO A 176 9.75 -13.44 -5.53
C PRO A 176 10.08 -12.58 -6.77
N CYS A 177 9.40 -11.45 -7.02
CA CYS A 177 9.58 -10.71 -8.28
C CYS A 177 9.68 -9.18 -8.08
N VAL A 178 10.67 -8.55 -8.74
CA VAL A 178 10.84 -7.08 -8.85
C VAL A 178 10.26 -6.50 -10.13
N VAL A 179 9.69 -7.29 -11.02
CA VAL A 179 9.17 -6.79 -12.29
C VAL A 179 7.64 -6.92 -12.24
N PRO A 180 6.91 -5.89 -11.79
CA PRO A 180 5.46 -5.95 -11.66
C PRO A 180 4.78 -6.45 -12.92
N GLY A 181 5.25 -6.05 -14.10
CA GLY A 181 4.71 -6.50 -15.38
C GLY A 181 4.75 -8.03 -15.58
N ASP A 182 5.80 -8.69 -15.10
CA ASP A 182 5.97 -10.14 -15.27
C ASP A 182 5.10 -10.95 -14.30
N CYS A 183 4.89 -10.43 -13.08
CA CYS A 183 4.10 -11.12 -12.05
C CYS A 183 2.67 -10.61 -11.90
N TRP A 184 2.26 -9.55 -12.61
CA TRP A 184 0.96 -8.91 -12.43
C TRP A 184 -0.20 -9.87 -12.65
N ASN A 185 -0.18 -10.67 -13.72
CA ASN A 185 -1.27 -11.62 -14.00
C ASN A 185 -1.41 -12.66 -12.87
N LEU A 186 -0.29 -13.14 -12.33
CA LEU A 186 -0.29 -14.04 -11.17
C LEU A 186 -0.87 -13.36 -9.93
N MET A 187 -0.46 -12.12 -9.64
CA MET A 187 -1.03 -11.33 -8.54
C MET A 187 -2.53 -11.09 -8.73
N LYS A 188 -2.97 -10.82 -9.96
CA LYS A 188 -4.36 -10.58 -10.33
C LYS A 188 -5.21 -11.84 -10.11
N GLU A 189 -4.75 -13.00 -10.60
CA GLU A 189 -5.41 -14.29 -10.38
C GLU A 189 -5.51 -14.63 -8.89
N PHE A 190 -4.44 -14.40 -8.13
CA PHE A 190 -4.46 -14.59 -6.68
C PHE A 190 -5.49 -13.67 -6.01
N MET A 191 -5.50 -12.38 -6.36
CA MET A 191 -6.48 -11.42 -5.87
C MET A 191 -7.92 -11.82 -6.21
N GLN A 192 -8.17 -12.37 -7.41
CA GLN A 192 -9.50 -12.82 -7.84
C GLN A 192 -10.04 -13.92 -6.94
N SER A 193 -9.18 -14.76 -6.35
CA SER A 193 -9.62 -15.86 -5.50
C SER A 193 -10.36 -15.42 -4.23
N PHE A 194 -10.07 -14.23 -3.69
CA PHE A 194 -10.75 -13.71 -2.49
C PHE A 194 -11.54 -12.41 -2.73
N LEU A 195 -11.13 -11.56 -3.68
CA LEU A 195 -11.82 -10.33 -4.07
C LEU A 195 -12.91 -10.54 -5.14
N GLY A 196 -12.92 -11.68 -5.83
CA GLY A 196 -13.86 -11.96 -6.93
C GLY A 196 -13.68 -10.98 -8.09
N THR A 197 -14.74 -10.27 -8.47
CA THR A 197 -14.72 -9.31 -9.59
C THR A 197 -14.15 -7.94 -9.22
N SER A 198 -13.86 -7.68 -7.95
CA SER A 198 -13.38 -6.38 -7.45
C SER A 198 -11.86 -6.20 -7.52
N VAL A 199 -11.19 -6.93 -8.41
CA VAL A 199 -9.74 -6.88 -8.54
C VAL A 199 -9.32 -5.63 -9.32
N PRO A 200 -8.32 -4.87 -8.83
CA PRO A 200 -7.87 -3.65 -9.49
C PRO A 200 -7.26 -3.92 -10.87
N GLU A 201 -7.22 -2.88 -11.69
CA GLU A 201 -6.35 -2.81 -12.86
C GLU A 201 -4.89 -2.58 -12.45
N LEU A 202 -3.97 -2.65 -13.42
CA LEU A 202 -2.55 -2.43 -13.18
C LEU A 202 -2.32 -1.05 -12.53
N PRO A 203 -1.70 -0.98 -11.34
CA PRO A 203 -1.39 0.29 -10.68
C PRO A 203 -0.63 1.27 -11.59
N SER A 204 -1.00 2.54 -11.55
CA SER A 204 -0.39 3.65 -12.30
C SER A 204 1.12 3.76 -12.08
N VAL A 205 1.56 3.51 -10.84
CA VAL A 205 2.98 3.53 -10.43
C VAL A 205 3.84 2.56 -11.22
N PHE A 206 3.25 1.49 -11.77
CA PHE A 206 3.97 0.53 -12.61
C PHE A 206 4.15 1.01 -14.06
N ALA A 207 3.30 1.90 -14.55
CA ALA A 207 3.39 2.44 -15.91
C ALA A 207 4.48 3.53 -16.04
N ALA A 208 4.89 4.14 -14.93
CA ALA A 208 5.79 5.29 -14.91
C ALA A 208 7.29 4.94 -14.96
N LYS A 209 7.67 3.65 -14.88
CA LYS A 209 9.08 3.19 -14.83
C LYS A 209 9.51 2.55 -16.17
N PRO A 210 10.33 3.23 -17.00
CA PRO A 210 10.72 2.76 -18.35
C PRO A 210 11.55 1.47 -18.39
N GLU A 211 12.19 1.08 -17.27
CA GLU A 211 13.13 -0.05 -17.23
C GLU A 211 12.58 -1.30 -16.52
N GLY A 212 11.31 -1.30 -16.09
CA GLY A 212 10.63 -2.48 -15.52
C GLY A 212 11.17 -3.00 -14.18
N LEU A 213 12.29 -2.49 -13.68
CA LEU A 213 12.86 -2.86 -12.38
C LEU A 213 12.20 -2.04 -11.25
N PHE A 214 11.45 -2.73 -10.41
CA PHE A 214 10.89 -2.20 -9.18
C PHE A 214 11.87 -2.49 -8.04
N ALA A 215 12.64 -1.49 -7.61
CA ALA A 215 13.47 -1.64 -6.44
C ALA A 215 12.57 -1.65 -5.19
N ALA A 216 12.63 -2.73 -4.41
CA ALA A 216 11.97 -2.83 -3.09
C ALA A 216 12.40 -1.72 -2.10
N ALA A 217 13.47 -0.98 -2.42
CA ALA A 217 13.92 0.19 -1.68
C ALA A 217 12.96 1.39 -1.78
N ASP A 218 12.09 1.44 -2.81
CA ASP A 218 11.15 2.53 -2.99
C ASP A 218 9.83 2.19 -2.29
N CYS A 219 9.80 2.27 -0.95
CA CYS A 219 8.56 2.35 -0.16
C CYS A 219 7.57 3.41 -0.69
N VAL A 220 8.09 4.32 -1.51
CA VAL A 220 7.43 5.39 -2.25
C VAL A 220 6.27 4.92 -3.10
N ASP A 221 6.42 3.83 -3.83
CA ASP A 221 5.37 3.39 -4.75
C ASP A 221 4.17 2.86 -3.96
N THR A 222 4.39 2.02 -2.95
CA THR A 222 3.32 1.53 -2.05
C THR A 222 2.64 2.68 -1.32
N MET A 223 3.42 3.61 -0.77
CA MET A 223 2.88 4.80 -0.10
C MET A 223 2.10 5.70 -1.08
N THR A 224 2.58 5.88 -2.31
CA THR A 224 1.85 6.63 -3.36
C THR A 224 0.50 5.97 -3.66
N GLN A 225 0.45 4.64 -3.76
CA GLN A 225 -0.82 3.92 -3.93
C GLN A 225 -1.77 4.11 -2.72
N TYR A 226 -1.24 4.11 -1.49
CA TYR A 226 -2.04 4.47 -0.30
C TYR A 226 -2.55 5.91 -0.35
N LEU A 227 -1.73 6.86 -0.78
CA LEU A 227 -2.14 8.25 -0.92
C LEU A 227 -3.23 8.42 -1.98
N GLU A 228 -3.12 7.73 -3.12
CA GLU A 228 -4.17 7.67 -4.14
C GLU A 228 -5.48 7.11 -3.58
N LEU A 229 -5.41 6.00 -2.83
CA LEU A 229 -6.56 5.41 -2.13
C LEU A 229 -7.21 6.40 -1.17
N PHE A 230 -6.41 7.04 -0.32
CA PHE A 230 -6.90 8.03 0.65
C PHE A 230 -7.54 9.23 -0.04
N ASN A 231 -6.95 9.72 -1.13
CA ASN A 231 -7.50 10.80 -1.94
C ASN A 231 -8.82 10.43 -2.60
N LYS A 232 -8.98 9.18 -3.08
CA LYS A 232 -10.26 8.68 -3.61
C LYS A 232 -11.33 8.69 -2.52
N LEU A 233 -11.02 8.18 -1.34
CA LEU A 233 -11.95 8.13 -0.21
C LEU A 233 -12.35 9.53 0.32
N ARG A 234 -11.41 10.50 0.29
CA ARG A 234 -11.71 11.92 0.59
C ARG A 234 -12.73 12.52 -0.39
N LYS A 235 -12.63 12.21 -1.68
CA LYS A 235 -13.52 12.76 -2.72
C LYS A 235 -14.95 12.21 -2.63
N LEU A 236 -15.11 10.97 -2.17
CA LEU A 236 -16.43 10.36 -1.94
C LEU A 236 -17.22 11.06 -0.80
N GLN A 237 -16.60 11.98 -0.06
CA GLN A 237 -17.21 12.74 1.03
C GLN A 237 -18.12 13.91 0.56
N ILE A 238 -18.34 14.13 -0.74
CA ILE A 238 -19.25 15.19 -1.23
C ILE A 238 -20.47 14.54 -1.90
N PRO A 239 -21.55 14.33 -1.14
CA PRO A 239 -22.71 15.24 -1.22
C PRO A 239 -23.01 15.88 0.13
N GLY A 240 -23.21 17.20 0.12
CA GLY A 240 -23.32 18.03 1.31
C GLY A 240 -24.48 17.64 2.24
N SER A 241 -24.15 17.44 3.52
CA SER A 241 -25.08 17.67 4.62
C SER A 241 -25.12 19.18 4.92
N ASN A 242 -25.79 19.94 4.06
CA ASN A 242 -26.39 21.21 4.45
C ASN A 242 -27.87 20.94 4.71
N VAL A 243 -28.20 20.61 5.97
CA VAL A 243 -29.54 20.84 6.48
C VAL A 243 -29.37 21.92 7.55
N ARG A 244 -29.78 23.13 7.15
CA ARG A 244 -30.05 24.25 8.04
C ARG A 244 -31.38 24.01 8.76
#